data_AF-A0A8T5PMQ5-F1
#
_entry.id   AF-A0A8T5PMQ5-F1
#
_cell.length_a   1.000
_cell.length_b   1.000
_cell.length_c   1.000
_cell.angle_alpha   90.00
_cell.angle_beta   90.00
_cell.angle_gamma   90.00
#
_symmetry.space_group_name_H-M   'P 1'
#
loop_
_entity.id
_entity.type
_entity.pdbx_description
1 polymer ?
#
loop_
_entity_poly.entity_id
_entity_poly.type
_entity_poly.pdbx_seq_one_letter_code
_entity_poly.pdbx_strand_id
1 'polypeptide(L)'
;MEKFPYHKEIAEKKNVILLGDHIGDVTMCQGVEHENVIKIGFLNENVKEAFESYKQHFDVIILNDGPMDYVNGLLKEILEQFTSEFF
;
A
#
# COMPACT_ATOMS: atom_id res chain seq x y z
N MET A 1 -5.04 -7.38 19.44
CA MET A 1 -4.18 -7.68 18.27
C MET A 1 -3.90 -9.18 18.06
N GLU A 2 -4.31 -10.10 18.94
CA GLU A 2 -4.10 -11.56 18.79
C GLU A 2 -4.89 -12.26 17.65
N LYS A 3 -5.61 -11.53 16.78
CA LYS A 3 -6.61 -12.13 15.87
C LYS A 3 -6.14 -12.44 14.45
N PHE A 4 -4.90 -12.12 14.07
CA PHE A 4 -4.42 -12.39 12.71
C PHE A 4 -3.35 -13.50 12.69
N PRO A 5 -3.55 -14.58 11.90
CA PRO A 5 -2.70 -15.77 11.92
C PRO A 5 -1.24 -15.54 11.47
N TYR A 6 -0.93 -14.37 10.92
CA TYR A 6 0.40 -14.05 10.34
C TYR A 6 1.17 -12.96 11.11
N HIS A 7 0.73 -12.56 12.32
CA HIS A 7 1.33 -11.41 13.02
C HIS A 7 2.86 -11.55 13.22
N LYS A 8 3.35 -12.76 13.50
CA LYS A 8 4.78 -13.01 13.73
C LYS A 8 5.62 -12.85 12.46
N GLU A 9 5.11 -13.35 11.33
CA GLU A 9 5.82 -13.29 10.04
C GLU A 9 5.85 -11.87 9.47
N ILE A 10 4.81 -11.08 9.78
CA ILE A 10 4.69 -9.68 9.34
C ILE A 10 5.47 -8.73 10.27
N ALA A 11 5.61 -9.06 11.56
CA ALA A 11 6.31 -8.22 12.53
C ALA A 11 7.79 -7.97 12.18
N GLU A 12 8.43 -8.90 11.48
CA GLU A 12 9.83 -8.74 11.04
C GLU A 12 9.98 -7.96 9.72
N LYS A 13 8.87 -7.68 9.02
CA LYS A 13 8.87 -6.97 7.74
C LYS A 13 8.84 -5.46 7.98
N LYS A 14 9.98 -4.81 7.70
CA LYS A 14 10.19 -3.37 7.87
C LYS A 14 9.53 -2.50 6.80
N ASN A 15 9.28 -3.07 5.61
CA ASN A 15 8.75 -2.35 4.46
C ASN A 15 7.38 -2.91 4.08
N VAL A 16 6.39 -2.03 3.88
CA VAL A 16 5.02 -2.42 3.54
C VAL A 16 4.50 -1.57 2.38
N ILE A 17 3.84 -2.24 1.43
CA ILE A 17 2.96 -1.60 0.46
C ILE A 17 1.53 -1.99 0.84
N LEU A 18 0.74 -0.99 1.25
CA LEU A 18 -0.68 -1.15 1.55
C LEU A 18 -1.49 -0.78 0.31
N LEU A 19 -2.35 -1.70 -0.12
CA LEU A 19 -3.33 -1.48 -1.16
C LEU A 19 -4.72 -1.50 -0.52
N GLY A 20 -5.53 -0.47 -0.78
CA GLY A 20 -6.89 -0.38 -0.26
C GLY A 20 -7.81 0.36 -1.23
N ASP A 21 -9.11 0.12 -1.12
CA ASP A 21 -10.15 0.78 -1.90
C ASP A 21 -11.09 1.61 -1.00
N HIS A 22 -10.84 1.61 0.30
CA HIS A 22 -11.55 2.42 1.28
C HIS A 22 -10.57 3.09 2.27
N ILE A 23 -10.97 4.22 2.85
CA ILE A 23 -10.16 4.90 3.88
C ILE A 23 -9.91 4.01 5.11
N GLY A 24 -10.86 3.13 5.45
CA GLY A 24 -10.72 2.17 6.54
C GLY A 24 -9.52 1.24 6.40
N ASP A 25 -9.09 0.96 5.17
CA ASP A 25 -7.99 0.05 4.86
C ASP A 25 -6.65 0.57 5.36
N VAL A 26 -6.50 1.89 5.49
CA VAL A 26 -5.29 2.53 6.01
C VAL A 26 -4.93 2.04 7.42
N THR A 27 -5.91 1.51 8.15
CA THR A 27 -5.73 0.93 9.48
C THR A 27 -5.13 -0.48 9.47
N MET A 28 -5.07 -1.17 8.32
CA MET A 28 -4.52 -2.52 8.23
C MET A 28 -3.02 -2.59 8.57
N CYS A 29 -2.29 -1.47 8.42
CA CYS A 29 -0.90 -1.35 8.85
C CYS A 29 -0.74 -0.78 10.26
N GLN A 30 -1.82 -0.55 11.02
CA GLN A 30 -1.73 -0.02 12.38
C GLN A 30 -1.38 -1.12 13.39
N GLY A 31 -0.44 -0.79 14.28
CA GLY A 31 -0.06 -1.58 15.46
C GLY A 31 1.01 -2.65 15.24
N VAL A 32 1.64 -2.67 14.07
CA VAL A 32 2.98 -3.21 13.88
C VAL A 32 3.88 -2.06 13.48
N GLU A 33 5.04 -1.91 14.14
CA GLU A 33 6.01 -0.89 13.73
C GLU A 33 6.64 -1.30 12.39
N HIS A 34 6.35 -0.52 11.35
CA HIS A 34 6.98 -0.64 10.04
C HIS A 34 7.83 0.61 9.81
N GLU A 35 9.03 0.44 9.26
CA GLU A 35 9.95 1.55 8.97
C GLU A 35 9.49 2.36 7.76
N ASN A 36 9.04 1.67 6.70
CA ASN A 36 8.58 2.29 5.47
C ASN A 36 7.20 1.76 5.09
N VAL A 37 6.25 2.66 4.83
CA VAL A 37 4.89 2.31 4.40
C VAL A 37 4.52 3.18 3.20
N ILE A 38 4.17 2.54 2.09
CA ILE A 38 3.56 3.20 0.92
C ILE A 38 2.10 2.78 0.86
N LYS A 39 1.17 3.74 0.82
CA LYS A 39 -0.27 3.52 0.78
C LYS A 39 -0.82 3.90 -0.58
N ILE A 40 -1.45 2.94 -1.26
CA ILE A 40 -2.03 3.12 -2.59
C ILE A 40 -3.54 2.87 -2.50
N GLY A 41 -4.32 3.89 -2.82
CA GLY A 41 -5.78 3.89 -2.75
C GLY A 41 -6.42 3.75 -4.14
N PHE A 42 -7.33 2.79 -4.30
CA PHE A 42 -8.18 2.66 -5.50
C PHE A 42 -9.49 3.40 -5.26
N LEU A 43 -9.63 4.58 -5.85
CA LEU A 43 -10.84 5.40 -5.74
C LEU A 43 -11.72 5.21 -6.97
N ASN A 44 -12.64 4.26 -6.85
CA ASN A 44 -13.47 3.80 -7.97
C ASN A 44 -14.81 4.55 -8.06
N GLU A 45 -15.35 4.98 -6.92
CA GLU A 45 -16.67 5.61 -6.81
C GLU A 45 -16.59 6.94 -6.06
N ASN A 46 -17.60 7.81 -6.25
CA ASN A 46 -17.72 9.10 -5.54
C ASN A 46 -16.42 9.93 -5.55
N VAL A 47 -15.72 9.92 -6.70
CA VAL A 47 -14.37 10.49 -6.82
C VAL A 47 -14.35 11.93 -6.33
N LYS A 48 -15.31 12.76 -6.73
CA LYS A 48 -15.31 14.19 -6.38
C LYS A 48 -15.45 14.41 -4.88
N GLU A 49 -16.27 13.61 -4.22
CA GLU A 49 -16.60 13.71 -2.80
C GLU A 49 -15.48 13.14 -1.93
N ALA A 50 -14.85 12.05 -2.37
CA ALA A 50 -13.88 11.30 -1.59
C ALA A 50 -12.42 11.70 -1.87
N PHE A 51 -12.11 12.35 -2.99
CA PHE A 51 -10.72 12.59 -3.42
C PHE A 51 -9.86 13.34 -2.40
N GLU A 52 -10.40 14.39 -1.77
CA GLU A 52 -9.64 15.15 -0.76
C GLU A 52 -9.41 14.33 0.52
N SER A 53 -10.32 13.42 0.88
CA SER A 53 -10.08 12.47 1.97
C SER A 53 -8.99 11.46 1.57
N TYR A 54 -9.04 10.91 0.36
CA TYR A 54 -8.03 9.96 -0.12
C TYR A 54 -6.63 10.58 -0.15
N LYS A 55 -6.50 11.84 -0.60
CA LYS A 55 -5.23 12.58 -0.59
C LYS A 55 -4.60 12.74 0.78
N GLN A 56 -5.41 12.78 1.83
CA GLN A 56 -4.91 12.90 3.21
C GLN A 56 -4.42 11.56 3.78
N HIS A 57 -4.85 10.43 3.19
CA HIS A 57 -4.66 9.11 3.78
C HIS A 57 -3.79 8.17 2.94
N PHE A 58 -3.74 8.37 1.62
CA PHE A 58 -2.96 7.58 0.67
C PHE A 58 -1.88 8.42 0.01
N ASP A 59 -0.71 7.81 -0.26
CA ASP A 59 0.40 8.45 -0.95
C ASP A 59 0.15 8.49 -2.47
N VAL A 60 -0.53 7.47 -2.99
CA VAL A 60 -0.90 7.33 -4.40
C VAL A 60 -2.40 7.02 -4.50
N ILE A 61 -3.09 7.65 -5.45
CA ILE A 61 -4.50 7.40 -5.72
C ILE A 61 -4.65 6.95 -7.18
N ILE A 62 -5.21 5.77 -7.38
CA ILE A 62 -5.60 5.23 -8.69
C ILE A 62 -7.10 5.49 -8.85
N LEU A 63 -7.48 6.27 -9.87
CA LEU A 63 -8.85 6.73 -10.06
C LEU A 63 -9.61 5.84 -11.05
N ASN A 64 -10.94 5.78 -10.87
CA ASN A 64 -11.91 5.23 -11.82
C ASN A 64 -11.63 3.75 -12.19
N ASP A 65 -11.41 2.89 -11.20
CA ASP A 65 -11.12 1.46 -11.42
C ASP A 65 -9.89 1.25 -12.33
N GLY A 66 -8.86 2.07 -12.10
CA GLY A 66 -7.62 2.01 -12.85
C GLY A 66 -6.85 0.71 -12.61
N PRO A 67 -6.01 0.29 -13.58
CA PRO A 67 -5.31 -0.98 -13.52
C PRO A 67 -4.18 -1.00 -12.47
N MET A 68 -3.69 -2.21 -12.17
CA MET A 68 -2.55 -2.46 -11.27
C MET A 68 -1.19 -2.08 -11.88
N ASP A 69 -1.14 -1.45 -13.04
CA ASP A 69 0.09 -1.18 -13.79
C ASP A 69 1.10 -0.36 -12.98
N TYR A 70 0.63 0.65 -12.25
CA TYR A 70 1.48 1.44 -11.35
C TYR A 70 2.09 0.57 -10.25
N VAL A 71 1.28 -0.28 -9.62
CA VAL A 71 1.74 -1.18 -8.55
C VAL A 71 2.77 -2.17 -9.08
N ASN A 72 2.51 -2.76 -10.26
CA ASN A 72 3.43 -3.68 -10.92
C ASN A 72 4.75 -2.99 -11.32
N GLY A 73 4.67 -1.75 -11.82
CA GLY A 73 5.85 -0.94 -12.12
C GLY A 73 6.70 -0.66 -10.88
N LEU A 74 6.07 -0.23 -9.79
CA LEU A 74 6.73 -0.01 -8.51
C LEU A 74 7.40 -1.28 -7.97
N LEU A 75 6.68 -2.41 -7.98
CA LEU A 75 7.25 -3.70 -7.55
C LEU A 75 8.43 -4.12 -8.41
N LYS A 76 8.34 -3.93 -9.72
CA LYS A 76 9.43 -4.20 -10.66
C LYS A 76 10.65 -3.35 -10.33
N GLU A 77 10.49 -2.05 -10.14
CA GLU A 77 11.60 -1.14 -9.78
C GLU A 77 12.26 -1.55 -8.45
N ILE A 78 11.47 -1.88 -7.43
CA ILE A 78 11.98 -2.35 -6.15
C ILE A 78 12.78 -3.64 -6.33
N LEU A 79 12.23 -4.64 -7.05
CA LEU A 79 12.87 -5.95 -7.21
C LEU A 79 14.10 -5.91 -8.12
N GLU A 80 14.08 -5.09 -9.18
CA GLU A 80 15.21 -4.97 -10.12
C GLU A 80 16.42 -4.31 -9.47
N GLN A 81 16.22 -3.34 -8.57
CA GLN A 81 17.31 -2.75 -7.78
C GLN A 81 18.11 -3.80 -6.99
N PHE A 82 17.45 -4.87 -6.53
CA PHE A 82 18.12 -5.97 -5.81
C PHE A 82 18.82 -6.97 -6.73
N THR A 83 18.51 -7.01 -8.03
CA THR A 83 19.18 -7.94 -8.97
C THR A 83 20.47 -7.38 -9.56
N SER A 84 20.63 -6.06 -9.60
CA SER A 84 21.83 -5.39 -10.12
C SER A 84 23.03 -5.39 -9.18
N GLU A 85 22.86 -5.74 -7.89
CA GLU A 85 23.98 -5.82 -6.93
C GLU A 85 24.62 -7.21 -6.82
N PHE A 86 24.08 -8.22 -7.50
CA PHE A 86 24.58 -9.61 -7.44
C PHE A 86 25.27 -10.09 -8.74
N PHE A 87 25.62 -9.19 -9.65
CA PHE A 87 26.46 -9.47 -10.84
C PHE A 87 27.60 -8.46 -10.98
#